data_AF-A0A957KCE8-F1
#
_entry.id   AF-A0A957KCE8-F1
#
_cell.length_a   1.000
_cell.length_b   1.000
_cell.length_c   1.000
_cell.angle_alpha   90.00
_cell.angle_beta   90.00
_cell.angle_gamma   90.00
#
_symmetry.space_group_name_H-M   'P 1'
#
loop_
_entity.id
_entity.type
_entity.pdbx_description
1 polymer ?
#
loop_
_entity_poly.entity_id
_entity_poly.type
_entity_poly.pdbx_seq_one_letter_code
_entity_poly.pdbx_strand_id
1 'polypeptide(L)'
;MIQQQDGRWAIIDLVGKRGRVRSVGVPPWVKVADRWARAPAIYDGCVFHALNKDGSLASSARTKGGGRTDGNVTPQAIYNLVKEHVLAAGLYTNLSSEFPPK
;
A
#
# COMPACT_ATOMS: atom_id res chain seq x y z
N MET A 1 4.38 9.27 -7.02
CA MET A 1 3.61 10.30 -6.26
C MET A 1 2.31 10.66 -7.01
N ILE A 2 1.24 11.07 -6.31
CA ILE A 2 -0.02 11.49 -6.96
C ILE A 2 0.12 12.91 -7.51
N GLN A 3 -0.08 13.09 -8.80
CA GLN A 3 0.04 14.38 -9.50
C GLN A 3 -1.21 14.66 -10.34
N GLN A 4 -1.42 15.92 -10.71
CA GLN A 4 -2.49 16.32 -11.61
C GLN A 4 -1.94 16.44 -13.04
N GLN A 5 -2.54 15.71 -13.99
CA GLN A 5 -2.28 15.81 -15.42
C GLN A 5 -3.59 16.10 -16.15
N ASP A 6 -3.63 17.19 -16.91
CA ASP A 6 -4.79 17.60 -17.71
C ASP A 6 -6.11 17.63 -16.91
N GLY A 7 -6.04 18.12 -15.66
CA GLY A 7 -7.20 18.21 -14.76
C GLY A 7 -7.60 16.90 -14.06
N ARG A 8 -6.91 15.78 -14.33
CA ARG A 8 -7.14 14.48 -13.69
C ARG A 8 -6.02 14.13 -12.71
N TRP A 9 -6.36 13.52 -11.57
CA TRP A 9 -5.35 13.01 -10.64
C TRP A 9 -4.82 11.66 -11.14
N ALA A 10 -3.53 11.40 -10.97
CA ALA A 10 -2.89 10.14 -11.35
C ALA A 10 -1.71 9.80 -10.44
N ILE A 11 -1.49 8.51 -10.18
CA ILE A 11 -0.21 8.00 -9.67
C ILE A 11 0.71 7.90 -10.88
N ILE A 12 1.77 8.70 -10.89
CA ILE A 12 2.76 8.73 -11.97
C ILE A 12 3.98 7.89 -11.58
N ASP A 13 4.64 7.36 -12.61
CA ASP A 13 5.88 6.57 -12.51
C ASP A 13 5.75 5.29 -11.68
N LEU A 14 4.57 4.66 -11.70
CA LEU A 14 4.36 3.40 -11.01
C LEU A 14 5.12 2.29 -11.73
N VAL A 15 6.20 1.80 -11.11
CA VAL A 15 6.96 0.65 -11.59
C VAL A 15 6.19 -0.63 -11.28
N GLY A 16 5.61 -1.23 -12.31
CA GLY A 16 4.89 -2.49 -12.21
C GLY A 16 5.78 -3.72 -12.44
N LYS A 17 5.12 -4.87 -12.58
CA LYS A 17 5.77 -6.14 -12.89
C LYS A 17 6.64 -6.01 -14.15
N ARG A 18 7.81 -6.67 -14.13
CA ARG A 18 8.82 -6.64 -15.20
C ARG A 18 9.36 -5.23 -15.49
N GLY A 19 9.34 -4.33 -14.51
CA GLY A 19 9.93 -2.98 -14.65
C GLY A 19 9.14 -2.03 -15.56
N ARG A 20 7.90 -2.37 -15.93
CA ARG A 20 7.09 -1.50 -16.78
C ARG A 20 6.54 -0.33 -15.98
N VAL A 21 6.91 0.88 -16.37
CA VAL A 21 6.41 2.13 -15.79
C VAL A 21 5.03 2.47 -16.37
N ARG A 22 4.08 2.86 -15.51
CA ARG A 22 2.71 3.21 -15.90
C ARG A 22 2.21 4.41 -15.10
N SER A 23 1.31 5.19 -15.70
CA SER A 23 0.50 6.17 -14.98
C SER A 23 -0.91 5.63 -14.79
N VAL A 24 -1.43 5.72 -13.56
CA VAL A 24 -2.76 5.21 -13.20
C VAL A 24 -3.62 6.36 -12.71
N GLY A 25 -4.74 6.62 -13.37
CA GLY A 25 -5.69 7.65 -12.96
C GLY A 25 -6.29 7.35 -11.58
N VAL A 26 -6.38 8.39 -10.75
CA VAL A 26 -6.97 8.38 -9.41
C VAL A 26 -8.31 9.12 -9.48
N PRO A 27 -9.44 8.44 -9.23
CA PRO A 27 -10.73 9.10 -9.13
C PRO A 27 -10.74 10.18 -8.03
N PRO A 28 -11.50 11.28 -8.18
CA PRO A 28 -11.54 12.36 -7.20
C PRO A 28 -11.89 11.89 -5.77
N TRP A 29 -12.79 10.91 -5.63
CA TRP A 29 -13.17 10.37 -4.33
C TRP A 29 -12.02 9.61 -3.64
N VAL A 30 -11.09 9.03 -4.39
CA VAL A 30 -9.87 8.37 -3.85
C VAL A 30 -8.86 9.41 -3.38
N LYS A 31 -8.88 10.62 -3.94
CA LYS A 31 -7.92 11.68 -3.58
C LYS A 31 -7.99 12.07 -2.10
N VAL A 32 -9.08 11.76 -1.39
CA VAL A 32 -9.15 11.91 0.08
C VAL A 32 -8.03 11.15 0.80
N ALA A 33 -7.59 10.01 0.27
CA ALA A 33 -6.51 9.20 0.84
C ALA A 33 -5.14 9.90 0.78
N ASP A 34 -4.97 10.93 -0.06
CA ASP A 34 -3.75 11.73 -0.13
C ASP A 34 -3.41 12.45 1.19
N ARG A 35 -4.42 12.70 2.04
CA ARG A 35 -4.20 13.28 3.36
C ARG A 35 -3.24 12.42 4.20
N TRP A 36 -3.24 11.11 3.99
CA TRP A 36 -2.30 10.18 4.62
C TRP A 36 -0.85 10.46 4.21
N ALA A 37 -0.61 10.74 2.92
CA ALA A 37 0.72 11.05 2.38
C ALA A 37 1.26 12.44 2.79
N ARG A 38 0.43 13.28 3.42
CA ARG A 38 0.87 14.57 4.00
C ARG A 38 1.50 14.42 5.38
N ALA A 39 1.32 13.27 6.03
CA ALA A 39 2.13 12.91 7.20
C ALA A 39 3.54 12.52 6.71
N PRO A 40 4.55 12.67 7.59
CA PRO A 40 5.84 13.29 7.31
C PRO A 40 6.51 12.86 5.99
N ALA A 41 6.75 13.84 5.12
CA ALA A 41 7.78 13.84 4.08
C ALA A 41 7.89 12.61 3.16
N ILE A 42 6.77 11.94 2.86
CA ILE A 42 6.72 10.82 1.92
C ILE A 42 6.64 11.39 0.50
N TYR A 43 7.78 11.78 -0.05
CA TYR A 43 7.86 12.35 -1.40
C TYR A 43 8.22 11.30 -2.47
N ASP A 44 8.74 10.14 -2.06
CA ASP A 44 9.14 9.05 -2.96
C ASP A 44 9.06 7.68 -2.27
N GLY A 45 8.91 6.60 -3.06
CA GLY A 45 8.90 5.22 -2.56
C GLY A 45 7.55 4.68 -2.09
N CYS A 46 7.55 3.88 -1.02
CA CYS A 46 6.36 3.21 -0.50
C CYS A 46 5.40 4.22 0.17
N VAL A 47 4.13 4.21 -0.26
CA VAL A 47 3.11 5.13 0.29
C VAL A 47 2.57 4.65 1.64
N PHE A 48 2.63 3.35 1.90
CA PHE A 48 2.11 2.75 3.13
C PHE A 48 3.24 2.46 4.12
N HIS A 49 3.26 3.21 5.21
CA HIS A 49 4.17 3.00 6.33
C HIS A 49 3.51 2.22 7.45
N ALA A 50 4.29 1.35 8.10
CA ALA A 50 3.82 0.65 9.28
C ALA A 50 3.67 1.64 10.45
N LEU A 51 2.75 1.34 11.36
CA LEU A 51 2.59 2.08 12.60
C LEU A 51 3.10 1.25 13.78
N ASN A 52 3.72 1.93 14.74
CA ASN A 52 3.96 1.40 16.06
C ASN A 52 2.66 1.35 16.87
N LYS A 53 2.67 0.58 17.96
CA LYS A 53 1.49 0.44 18.84
C LYS A 53 1.02 1.76 19.47
N ASP A 54 1.91 2.74 19.58
CA ASP A 54 1.62 4.08 20.09
C ASP A 54 1.06 5.04 19.02
N GLY A 55 0.85 4.56 17.79
CA GLY A 55 0.33 5.36 16.67
C GLY A 55 1.40 6.18 15.94
N SER A 56 2.67 6.11 16.34
CA SER A 56 3.78 6.71 15.59
C SER A 56 4.15 5.89 14.35
N LEU A 57 4.78 6.52 13.37
CA LEU A 57 5.30 5.79 12.19
C LEU A 57 6.48 4.91 12.59
N ALA A 58 6.47 3.69 12.08
CA ALA A 58 7.60 2.78 12.22
C ALA A 58 8.78 3.31 11.43
N SER A 59 9.95 3.36 12.07
CA SER A 59 11.21 3.68 11.42
C SER A 59 11.95 2.41 11.02
N SER A 60 12.98 2.57 10.21
CA SER A 60 13.92 1.49 9.96
C SER A 60 14.59 1.05 11.27
N ALA A 61 14.37 -0.20 11.68
CA ALA A 61 14.86 -0.72 12.96
C ALA A 61 15.35 -2.17 12.82
N ARG A 62 16.22 -2.60 13.74
CA ARG A 62 16.62 -4.00 13.84
C ARG A 62 15.55 -4.76 14.61
N THR A 63 15.06 -5.86 14.07
CA THR A 63 14.09 -6.72 14.74
C THR A 63 14.80 -7.62 15.75
N LYS A 64 14.07 -8.08 16.77
CA LYS A 64 14.62 -9.02 17.78
C LYS A 64 15.19 -10.31 17.16
N GLY A 65 14.72 -10.71 15.98
CA GLY A 65 15.23 -11.85 15.22
C GLY A 65 16.46 -11.54 14.35
N GLY A 66 17.09 -10.37 14.50
CA GLY A 66 18.30 -9.99 13.75
C GLY A 66 18.05 -9.39 12.37
N GLY A 67 16.81 -9.43 11.86
CA GLY A 67 16.40 -8.80 10.62
C GLY A 67 16.33 -7.26 10.72
N ARG A 68 16.11 -6.60 9.59
CA ARG A 68 15.90 -5.15 9.53
C ARG A 68 14.51 -4.89 8.94
N THR A 69 13.72 -4.04 9.59
CA THR A 69 12.53 -3.44 8.98
C THR A 69 12.92 -2.13 8.32
N ASP A 70 12.28 -1.81 7.21
CA ASP A 70 12.41 -0.53 6.50
C ASP A 70 11.41 0.52 7.02
N GLY A 71 10.46 0.12 7.88
CA GLY A 71 9.39 0.99 8.37
C GLY A 71 8.16 1.02 7.46
N ASN A 72 8.13 0.21 6.40
CA ASN A 72 7.03 0.14 5.46
C ASN A 72 6.04 -0.99 5.80
N VAL A 73 4.81 -0.87 5.32
CA VAL A 73 3.83 -1.96 5.40
C VAL A 73 4.31 -3.09 4.50
N THR A 74 4.37 -4.31 5.03
CA THR A 74 4.76 -5.47 4.25
C THR A 74 3.65 -5.89 3.28
N PRO A 75 3.97 -6.50 2.12
CA PRO A 75 2.96 -7.06 1.22
C PRO A 75 2.02 -8.05 1.91
N GLN A 76 2.53 -8.82 2.88
CA GLN A 76 1.72 -9.76 3.65
C GLN A 76 0.70 -9.05 4.55
N ALA A 77 1.07 -7.91 5.16
CA ALA A 77 0.14 -7.11 5.95
C ALA A 77 -0.99 -6.54 5.08
N ILE A 78 -0.68 -6.07 3.86
CA ILE A 78 -1.70 -5.63 2.89
C ILE A 78 -2.61 -6.81 2.51
N TYR A 79 -2.04 -7.96 2.19
CA TYR A 79 -2.82 -9.16 1.88
C TYR A 79 -3.75 -9.55 3.03
N ASN A 80 -3.26 -9.57 4.27
CA ASN A 80 -4.06 -9.93 5.43
C ASN A 80 -5.21 -8.95 5.65
N LEU A 81 -4.94 -7.64 5.52
CA LEU A 81 -5.97 -6.60 5.62
C LEU A 81 -7.07 -6.80 4.57
N VAL A 82 -6.69 -6.95 3.31
CA VAL A 82 -7.65 -7.17 2.21
C VAL A 82 -8.42 -8.46 2.44
N LYS A 83 -7.73 -9.54 2.81
CA LYS A 83 -8.35 -10.83 3.13
C LYS A 83 -9.41 -10.62 4.19
N GLU A 84 -9.07 -10.08 5.35
CA GLU A 84 -10.01 -9.84 6.46
C GLU A 84 -11.26 -9.08 6.02
N HIS A 85 -11.11 -7.99 5.25
CA HIS A 85 -12.26 -7.21 4.75
C HIS A 85 -13.11 -7.98 3.75
N VAL A 86 -12.49 -8.72 2.83
CA VAL A 86 -13.20 -9.61 1.90
C VAL A 86 -13.93 -10.71 2.67
N LEU A 87 -13.33 -11.19 3.78
CA LEU A 87 -13.96 -12.17 4.66
C LEU A 87 -15.21 -11.59 5.32
N ALA A 88 -15.05 -10.43 5.97
CA ALA A 88 -16.15 -9.75 6.66
C ALA A 88 -17.29 -9.36 5.70
N ALA A 89 -16.97 -9.03 4.45
CA ALA A 89 -17.94 -8.69 3.42
C ALA A 89 -18.66 -9.92 2.82
N GLY A 90 -18.27 -11.15 3.18
CA GLY A 90 -18.87 -12.37 2.63
C GLY A 90 -18.54 -12.65 1.16
N LEU A 91 -17.48 -12.03 0.63
CA LEU A 91 -17.11 -12.09 -0.80
C LEU A 91 -16.20 -13.29 -1.16
N TYR A 92 -15.85 -14.15 -0.18
CA TYR A 92 -14.95 -15.29 -0.32
C TYR A 92 -15.73 -16.61 -0.19
N THR A 93 -16.27 -17.14 -1.26
CA THR A 93 -16.80 -18.51 -1.23
C THR A 93 -16.29 -19.37 -2.38
N ASN A 94 -15.74 -18.80 -3.46
CA ASN A 94 -15.47 -19.56 -4.71
C ASN A 94 -14.11 -19.34 -5.40
N LEU A 95 -13.07 -18.83 -4.73
CA LEU A 95 -11.73 -18.63 -5.36
C LEU A 95 -10.66 -19.66 -4.94
N SER A 96 -11.00 -20.66 -4.13
CA SER A 96 -10.09 -21.72 -3.70
C SER A 96 -9.59 -22.63 -4.85
N SER A 97 -10.22 -22.59 -6.02
CA SER A 97 -9.77 -23.32 -7.21
C SER A 97 -8.77 -22.55 -8.09
N GLU A 98 -8.65 -21.22 -7.94
CA GLU A 98 -7.93 -20.38 -8.91
C GLU A 98 -6.57 -19.88 -8.40
N PHE A 99 -6.38 -19.78 -7.07
CA PHE A 99 -5.12 -19.32 -6.48
C PHE A 99 -4.77 -20.12 -5.21
N PRO A 100 -4.09 -21.28 -5.35
CA PRO A 100 -3.63 -22.03 -4.20
C PRO A 100 -2.63 -21.20 -3.37
N PRO A 101 -2.62 -21.36 -2.03
CA PRO A 101 -1.57 -20.78 -1.20
C PRO A 101 -0.21 -21.32 -1.65
N LYS A 102 0.81 -20.44 -1.66
CA LYS A 102 2.21 -20.83 -1.87
C LYS A 102 2.77 -21.57 -0.66
#